data_AF-A0A7S1UXH2-F1
#
_entry.id   AF-A0A7S1UXH2-F1
#
_cell.length_a   1.000
_cell.length_b   1.000
_cell.length_c   1.000
_cell.angle_alpha   90.00
_cell.angle_beta   90.00
_cell.angle_gamma   90.00
#
_symmetry.space_group_name_H-M   'P 1'
#
loop_
_entity.id
_entity.type
_entity.pdbx_description
1 polymer ?
#
loop_
_entity_poly.entity_id
_entity_poly.type
_entity_poly.pdbx_seq_one_letter_code
_entity_poly.pdbx_strand_id
1 'polypeptide(L)'
;VEKLVVVKGAPPVLMNYSGVDQDLYSRAKAALTEKSQRGYKTLAVCTETGTDEWKLLGLISILDPPRHDTAQTIANCNKLGVEVKMITGDQKLIAIEVARQLNLQNTRFFDKEVFHPNSLVVDQMGGFGSMAEQAGGFASVSPEHKHRVVTALQDRKHFVGMTGDGVNDAPALSIANVGIAVADATDAARGASDIVLQQEGLSTIVKAIYGARIIFKRIETYLTYRLCSSFTFGICLALIYCASGYNFPTWTLILLSLLNDFAVSSSSKDRVVVQKKPVSLNVWKVGTVGFVMGLTSALQVR
;
A
#
# COMPACT_ATOMS: atom_id res chain seq x y z
N VAL A 1 -40.32 -17.01 -32.73
CA VAL A 1 -39.75 -16.41 -31.51
C VAL A 1 -38.91 -15.24 -31.95
N GLU A 2 -39.38 -14.01 -31.74
CA GLU A 2 -38.57 -12.82 -32.02
C GLU A 2 -37.32 -12.85 -31.15
N LYS A 3 -36.15 -12.66 -31.76
CA LYS A 3 -34.86 -12.74 -31.08
C LYS A 3 -34.53 -11.34 -30.56
N LEU A 4 -34.75 -11.12 -29.26
CA LEU A 4 -34.37 -9.89 -28.58
C LEU A 4 -32.90 -10.01 -28.13
N VAL A 5 -32.03 -9.10 -28.60
CA VAL A 5 -30.64 -9.03 -28.15
C VAL A 5 -30.49 -7.81 -27.24
N VAL A 6 -29.97 -8.02 -26.02
CA VAL A 6 -29.77 -6.96 -25.03
C VAL A 6 -28.29 -6.90 -24.65
N VAL A 7 -27.73 -5.70 -24.64
CA VAL A 7 -26.34 -5.43 -24.25
C VAL A 7 -26.30 -4.44 -23.10
N LYS A 8 -25.42 -4.71 -22.12
CA LYS A 8 -25.09 -3.79 -21.04
C LYS A 8 -23.62 -3.39 -21.11
N GLY A 9 -23.29 -2.16 -20.73
CA GLY A 9 -21.92 -1.68 -20.82
C GLY A 9 -21.70 -0.27 -20.31
N ALA A 10 -20.47 0.22 -20.52
CA ALA A 10 -20.09 1.58 -20.17
C ALA A 10 -20.95 2.60 -20.94
N PRO A 11 -21.61 3.55 -20.26
CA PRO A 11 -22.51 4.49 -20.93
C PRO A 11 -21.89 5.24 -22.11
N PRO A 12 -20.65 5.78 -22.03
CA PRO A 12 -20.05 6.49 -23.17
C PRO A 12 -19.89 5.62 -24.43
N VAL A 13 -19.64 4.31 -24.25
CA VAL A 13 -19.46 3.38 -25.36
C VAL A 13 -20.81 3.09 -26.01
N LEU A 14 -21.80 2.69 -25.21
CA LEU A 14 -23.10 2.31 -25.73
C LEU A 14 -23.88 3.50 -26.31
N MET A 15 -23.78 4.69 -25.70
CA MET A 15 -24.41 5.90 -26.25
C MET A 15 -23.85 6.28 -27.63
N ASN A 16 -22.56 6.04 -27.89
CA ASN A 16 -21.98 6.27 -29.21
C ASN A 16 -22.39 5.19 -30.22
N TYR A 17 -22.60 3.95 -29.78
CA TYR A 17 -23.02 2.84 -30.64
C TYR A 17 -24.51 2.88 -31.01
N SER A 18 -25.37 3.43 -30.17
CA SER A 18 -26.84 3.40 -30.35
C SER A 18 -27.42 4.52 -31.20
N GLY A 19 -26.59 5.28 -31.95
CA GLY A 19 -27.06 6.31 -32.89
C GLY A 19 -28.06 7.30 -32.30
N VAL A 20 -27.90 7.63 -31.02
CA VAL A 20 -28.90 8.34 -30.21
C VAL A 20 -29.09 9.76 -30.73
N ASP A 21 -30.34 10.24 -30.81
CA ASP A 21 -30.63 11.64 -31.13
C ASP A 21 -29.88 12.58 -30.16
N GLN A 22 -29.46 13.73 -30.67
CA GLN A 22 -28.55 14.64 -29.99
C GLN A 22 -29.15 15.20 -28.70
N ASP A 23 -30.48 15.37 -28.65
CA ASP A 23 -31.21 15.73 -27.43
C ASP A 23 -31.16 14.60 -26.40
N LEU A 24 -31.51 13.37 -26.79
CA LEU A 24 -31.51 12.21 -25.90
C LEU A 24 -30.09 11.88 -25.39
N TYR A 25 -29.06 12.05 -26.23
CA TYR A 25 -27.66 11.94 -25.82
C TYR A 25 -27.31 12.97 -24.73
N SER A 26 -27.72 14.23 -24.91
CA SER A 26 -27.45 15.30 -23.95
C SER A 26 -28.11 15.04 -22.60
N ARG A 27 -29.38 14.58 -22.59
CA ARG A 27 -30.12 14.21 -21.38
C ARG A 27 -29.49 13.01 -20.67
N ALA A 28 -29.12 11.97 -21.41
CA ALA A 28 -28.47 10.79 -20.86
C ALA A 28 -27.10 11.13 -20.25
N LYS A 29 -26.33 12.02 -20.88
CA LYS A 29 -25.06 12.53 -20.36
C LYS A 29 -25.23 13.38 -19.10
N ALA A 30 -26.27 14.22 -19.05
CA ALA A 30 -26.61 15.00 -17.86
C ALA A 30 -26.99 14.08 -16.69
N ALA A 31 -27.87 13.10 -16.93
CA ALA A 31 -28.26 12.10 -15.93
C ALA A 31 -27.06 11.28 -15.44
N LEU A 32 -26.19 10.83 -16.34
CA LEU A 32 -24.95 10.15 -15.98
C LEU A 32 -24.08 11.02 -15.06
N THR A 33 -23.92 12.30 -15.39
CA THR A 33 -23.10 13.23 -14.60
C THR A 33 -23.69 13.44 -13.21
N GLU A 34 -25.01 13.64 -13.10
CA GLU A 34 -25.72 13.76 -11.81
C GLU A 34 -25.54 12.51 -10.94
N LYS A 35 -25.70 11.32 -11.53
CA LYS A 35 -25.54 10.04 -10.82
C LYS A 35 -24.09 9.81 -10.41
N SER A 36 -23.12 10.12 -11.28
CA SER A 36 -21.69 10.03 -10.95
C SER A 36 -21.28 11.00 -9.84
N GLN A 37 -21.83 12.22 -9.80
CA GLN A 37 -21.60 13.18 -8.71
C GLN A 37 -22.11 12.70 -7.36
N ARG A 38 -23.11 11.81 -7.37
CA ARG A 38 -23.63 11.16 -6.16
C ARG A 38 -22.95 9.81 -5.86
N GLY A 39 -21.91 9.45 -6.62
CA GLY A 39 -21.12 8.23 -6.41
C GLY A 39 -21.71 6.96 -7.01
N TYR A 40 -22.74 7.05 -7.86
CA TYR A 40 -23.34 5.86 -8.47
C TYR A 40 -22.53 5.40 -9.70
N LYS A 41 -22.22 4.10 -9.73
CA LYS A 41 -21.76 3.39 -10.94
C LYS A 41 -22.93 3.23 -11.88
N THR A 42 -22.82 3.76 -13.10
CA THR A 42 -23.93 3.74 -14.06
C THR A 42 -23.59 2.88 -15.26
N LEU A 43 -24.49 1.97 -15.61
CA LEU A 43 -24.44 1.12 -16.80
C LEU A 43 -25.53 1.56 -17.78
N ALA A 44 -25.21 1.57 -19.07
CA ALA A 44 -26.23 1.73 -20.12
C ALA A 44 -26.73 0.36 -20.55
N VAL A 45 -28.01 0.30 -20.93
CA VAL A 45 -28.63 -0.88 -21.52
C VAL A 45 -29.16 -0.50 -22.90
N CYS A 46 -28.74 -1.27 -23.91
CA CYS A 46 -29.22 -1.15 -25.28
C CYS A 46 -29.88 -2.45 -25.72
N THR A 47 -30.84 -2.36 -26.63
CA THR A 47 -31.47 -3.52 -27.27
C THR A 47 -31.38 -3.41 -28.77
N GLU A 48 -31.34 -4.55 -29.43
CA GLU A 48 -31.45 -4.69 -30.88
C GLU A 48 -32.65 -5.60 -31.18
N THR A 49 -33.50 -5.17 -32.11
CA THR A 49 -34.71 -5.90 -32.54
C THR A 49 -34.61 -6.28 -34.02
N GLY A 50 -33.53 -6.97 -34.39
CA GLY A 50 -33.35 -7.57 -35.73
C GLY A 50 -33.22 -6.60 -36.89
N THR A 51 -32.96 -5.32 -36.61
CA THR A 51 -32.81 -4.23 -37.60
C THR A 51 -31.38 -3.68 -37.65
N ASP A 52 -30.38 -4.38 -37.06
CA ASP A 52 -28.98 -3.94 -36.89
C ASP A 52 -28.78 -2.58 -36.18
N GLU A 53 -29.86 -1.93 -35.73
CA GLU A 53 -29.86 -0.66 -35.00
C GLU A 53 -29.99 -0.87 -33.49
N TRP A 54 -28.98 -0.43 -32.75
CA TRP A 54 -28.98 -0.44 -31.29
C TRP A 54 -29.83 0.71 -30.74
N LYS A 55 -30.82 0.41 -29.92
CA LYS A 55 -31.64 1.41 -29.21
C LYS A 55 -31.26 1.48 -27.74
N LEU A 56 -30.93 2.68 -27.25
CA LEU A 56 -30.69 2.93 -25.83
C LEU A 56 -32.02 2.85 -25.06
N LEU A 57 -32.14 1.89 -24.14
CA LEU A 57 -33.33 1.73 -23.30
C LEU A 57 -33.27 2.62 -22.05
N GLY A 58 -32.07 2.76 -21.47
CA GLY A 58 -31.90 3.57 -20.28
C GLY A 58 -30.57 3.36 -19.57
N LEU A 59 -30.45 4.02 -18.41
CA LEU A 59 -29.31 3.96 -17.52
C LEU A 59 -29.71 3.28 -16.21
N ILE A 60 -28.90 2.34 -15.75
CA ILE A 60 -29.05 1.68 -14.47
C ILE A 60 -27.90 2.15 -13.58
N SER A 61 -28.24 2.79 -12.47
CA SER A 61 -27.27 3.32 -11.51
C SER A 61 -27.25 2.46 -10.25
N ILE A 62 -26.07 1.98 -9.87
CA ILE A 62 -25.81 1.13 -8.72
C ILE A 62 -24.82 1.85 -7.81
N LEU A 63 -25.13 1.94 -6.52
CA LEU A 63 -24.19 2.48 -5.54
C LEU A 63 -23.37 1.32 -4.97
N ASP A 64 -22.04 1.48 -4.98
CA ASP A 64 -21.12 0.58 -4.31
C ASP A 64 -20.64 1.27 -3.01
N PRO A 65 -21.31 1.02 -1.87
CA PRO A 65 -21.02 1.75 -0.66
C PRO A 65 -19.63 1.38 -0.12
N PRO A 66 -18.84 2.36 0.34
CA PRO A 66 -17.59 2.05 1.01
C PRO A 66 -17.83 1.20 2.26
N ARG A 67 -16.90 0.29 2.56
CA ARG A 67 -16.96 -0.51 3.79
C ARG A 67 -16.94 0.40 5.02
N HIS A 68 -17.72 0.05 6.04
CA HIS A 68 -17.92 0.85 7.25
C HIS A 68 -16.61 1.17 8.01
N ASP A 69 -15.60 0.32 7.90
CA ASP A 69 -14.30 0.46 8.57
C ASP A 69 -13.27 1.28 7.76
N THR A 70 -13.55 1.56 6.47
CA THR A 70 -12.59 2.18 5.55
C THR A 70 -12.20 3.59 5.99
N ALA A 71 -13.18 4.44 6.32
CA ALA A 71 -12.92 5.83 6.69
C ALA A 71 -12.06 5.92 7.96
N GLN A 72 -12.38 5.11 8.98
CA GLN A 72 -11.60 5.04 10.21
C GLN A 72 -10.20 4.47 9.95
N THR A 73 -10.09 3.50 9.06
CA THR A 73 -8.81 2.92 8.65
C THR A 73 -7.90 3.95 7.99
N ILE A 74 -8.41 4.72 7.04
CA ILE A 74 -7.64 5.79 6.38
C ILE A 74 -7.15 6.79 7.43
N ALA A 75 -8.01 7.21 8.36
CA ALA A 75 -7.63 8.09 9.45
C ALA A 75 -6.51 7.50 10.33
N ASN A 76 -6.57 6.20 10.62
CA ASN A 76 -5.55 5.50 11.41
C ASN A 76 -4.22 5.34 10.64
N CYS A 77 -4.26 5.03 9.34
CA CYS A 77 -3.08 5.02 8.48
C CYS A 77 -2.37 6.38 8.49
N ASN A 78 -3.13 7.47 8.32
CA ASN A 78 -2.60 8.83 8.37
C ASN A 78 -1.98 9.17 9.74
N LYS A 79 -2.61 8.74 10.85
CA LYS A 79 -2.02 8.88 12.20
C LYS A 79 -0.71 8.10 12.37
N LEU A 80 -0.55 7.01 11.62
CA LEU A 80 0.68 6.22 11.54
C LEU A 80 1.64 6.72 10.45
N GLY A 81 1.40 7.89 9.85
CA GLY A 81 2.27 8.48 8.82
C GLY A 81 2.33 7.63 7.55
N VAL A 82 1.29 6.84 7.27
CA VAL A 82 1.12 6.08 6.03
C VAL A 82 0.07 6.79 5.20
N GLU A 83 0.50 7.40 4.10
CA GLU A 83 -0.40 8.07 3.17
C GLU A 83 -1.19 7.03 2.36
N VAL A 84 -2.51 7.21 2.28
CA VAL A 84 -3.39 6.34 1.49
C VAL A 84 -3.76 7.07 0.20
N LYS A 85 -3.46 6.44 -0.95
CA LYS A 85 -3.84 6.93 -2.27
C LYS A 85 -4.85 5.97 -2.90
N MET A 86 -5.91 6.52 -3.50
CA MET A 86 -6.95 5.70 -4.15
C MET A 86 -6.56 5.39 -5.59
N ILE A 87 -6.71 4.14 -6.02
CA ILE A 87 -6.48 3.72 -7.42
C ILE A 87 -7.70 2.93 -7.86
N THR A 88 -8.48 3.45 -8.80
CA THR A 88 -9.74 2.82 -9.25
C THR A 88 -9.94 2.84 -10.76
N GLY A 89 -10.61 1.81 -11.28
CA GLY A 89 -11.08 1.77 -12.67
C GLY A 89 -12.35 2.60 -12.91
N ASP A 90 -12.98 3.11 -11.85
CA ASP A 90 -14.16 3.97 -11.94
C ASP A 90 -13.81 5.35 -12.51
N GLN A 91 -14.82 6.03 -13.05
CA GLN A 91 -14.66 7.39 -13.56
C GLN A 91 -14.23 8.35 -12.46
N LYS A 92 -13.44 9.37 -12.85
CA LYS A 92 -12.90 10.40 -11.93
C LYS A 92 -13.95 11.04 -11.01
N LEU A 93 -15.13 11.34 -11.53
CA LEU A 93 -16.20 11.96 -10.72
C LEU A 93 -16.67 11.05 -9.57
N ILE A 94 -16.82 9.74 -9.84
CA ILE A 94 -17.21 8.75 -8.82
C ILE A 94 -16.09 8.61 -7.80
N ALA A 95 -14.83 8.51 -8.26
CA ALA A 95 -13.67 8.38 -7.39
C ALA A 95 -13.53 9.56 -6.41
N ILE A 96 -13.72 10.79 -6.88
CA ILE A 96 -13.69 11.99 -6.03
C ILE A 96 -14.80 11.95 -4.97
N GLU A 97 -16.02 11.55 -5.35
CA GLU A 97 -17.13 11.49 -4.41
C GLU A 97 -16.93 10.40 -3.36
N VAL A 98 -16.47 9.21 -3.75
CA VAL A 98 -16.12 8.13 -2.80
C VAL A 98 -14.98 8.57 -1.89
N ALA A 99 -13.95 9.22 -2.42
CA ALA A 99 -12.85 9.77 -1.62
C ALA A 99 -13.34 10.81 -0.61
N ARG A 100 -14.30 11.66 -1.00
CA ARG A 100 -14.94 12.63 -0.11
C ARG A 100 -15.72 11.94 1.02
N GLN A 101 -16.51 10.92 0.69
CA GLN A 101 -17.25 10.12 1.69
C GLN A 101 -16.32 9.42 2.68
N LEU A 102 -15.15 9.00 2.21
CA LEU A 102 -14.11 8.35 3.02
C LEU A 102 -13.20 9.31 3.80
N ASN A 103 -13.39 10.62 3.65
CA ASN A 103 -12.53 11.67 4.22
C ASN A 103 -11.05 11.51 3.83
N LEU A 104 -10.77 11.21 2.55
CA LEU A 104 -9.41 11.26 2.02
C LEU A 104 -8.88 12.69 2.10
N GLN A 105 -7.71 12.87 2.74
CA GLN A 105 -7.14 14.22 2.95
C GLN A 105 -6.74 14.89 1.64
N ASN A 106 -6.27 14.11 0.68
CA ASN A 106 -5.88 14.59 -0.64
C ASN A 106 -6.96 14.17 -1.66
N THR A 107 -7.66 15.16 -2.21
CA THR A 107 -8.72 14.97 -3.21
C THR A 107 -8.27 15.30 -4.63
N ARG A 108 -6.96 15.44 -4.87
CA ARG A 108 -6.42 15.69 -6.20
C ARG A 108 -6.37 14.39 -7.01
N PHE A 109 -7.44 14.14 -7.76
CA PHE A 109 -7.56 12.97 -8.63
C PHE A 109 -7.15 13.25 -10.07
N PHE A 110 -6.42 12.31 -10.66
CA PHE A 110 -6.03 12.32 -12.07
C PHE A 110 -6.72 11.19 -12.84
N ASP A 111 -7.02 11.45 -14.12
CA ASP A 111 -7.66 10.49 -15.03
C ASP A 111 -6.60 9.84 -15.94
N LYS A 112 -7.01 8.92 -16.81
CA LYS A 112 -6.12 8.20 -17.74
C LYS A 112 -5.24 9.08 -18.64
N GLU A 113 -5.60 10.35 -18.84
CA GLU A 113 -4.86 11.29 -19.69
C GLU A 113 -3.43 11.56 -19.22
N VAL A 114 -3.17 11.42 -17.92
CA VAL A 114 -1.83 11.65 -17.34
C VAL A 114 -0.84 10.53 -17.64
N PHE A 115 -1.31 9.41 -18.19
CA PHE A 115 -0.46 8.29 -18.57
C PHE A 115 0.06 8.42 -20.01
N HIS A 116 -0.46 9.35 -20.81
CA HIS A 116 0.07 9.57 -22.15
C HIS A 116 1.50 10.16 -22.10
N PRO A 117 2.41 9.72 -23.00
CA PRO A 117 3.80 10.18 -23.01
C PRO A 117 3.96 11.70 -23.11
N ASN A 118 3.04 12.40 -23.80
CA ASN A 118 3.09 13.84 -24.05
C ASN A 118 2.09 14.62 -23.17
N SER A 119 1.85 14.16 -21.95
CA SER A 119 0.92 14.84 -21.05
C SER A 119 1.54 16.13 -20.51
N LEU A 120 1.09 17.28 -21.03
CA LEU A 120 1.52 18.62 -20.56
C LEU A 120 1.34 18.79 -19.05
N VAL A 121 0.33 18.14 -18.48
CA VAL A 121 0.03 18.17 -17.03
C VAL A 121 1.17 17.53 -16.24
N VAL A 122 1.76 16.46 -16.76
CA VAL A 122 2.87 15.75 -16.12
C VAL A 122 4.15 16.58 -16.20
N ASP A 123 4.43 17.16 -17.37
CA ASP A 123 5.62 17.99 -17.58
C ASP A 123 5.60 19.23 -16.69
N GLN A 124 4.44 19.89 -16.57
CA GLN A 124 4.25 21.05 -15.68
C GLN A 124 4.47 20.72 -14.19
N MET A 125 4.26 19.47 -13.77
CA MET A 125 4.45 19.04 -12.38
C MET A 125 5.86 18.52 -12.08
N GLY A 126 6.81 18.62 -13.03
CA GLY A 126 8.17 18.13 -12.86
C GLY A 126 8.28 16.60 -13.03
N GLY A 127 7.42 16.02 -13.86
CA GLY A 127 7.42 14.60 -14.21
C GLY A 127 6.42 13.74 -13.43
N PHE A 128 6.22 12.53 -13.93
CA PHE A 128 5.16 11.64 -13.46
C PHE A 128 5.31 11.23 -11.99
N GLY A 129 6.55 11.05 -11.50
CA GLY A 129 6.81 10.74 -10.09
C GLY A 129 6.38 11.86 -9.13
N SER A 130 6.68 13.12 -9.46
CA SER A 130 6.27 14.29 -8.65
C SER A 130 4.75 14.45 -8.61
N MET A 131 4.10 14.24 -9.76
CA MET A 131 2.65 14.22 -9.84
C MET A 131 2.06 13.09 -8.99
N ALA A 132 2.65 11.89 -9.02
CA ALA A 132 2.19 10.74 -8.23
C ALA A 132 2.33 10.97 -6.72
N GLU A 133 3.39 11.64 -6.27
CA GLU A 133 3.55 12.07 -4.88
C GLU A 133 2.42 13.04 -4.46
N GLN A 134 2.08 14.00 -5.32
CA GLN A 134 1.05 15.01 -5.05
C GLN A 134 -0.39 14.51 -5.28
N ALA A 135 -0.59 13.38 -5.94
CA ALA A 135 -1.89 12.83 -6.26
C ALA A 135 -2.57 12.21 -5.03
N GLY A 136 -3.85 12.53 -4.82
CA GLY A 136 -4.71 11.83 -3.86
C GLY A 136 -5.22 10.50 -4.40
N GLY A 137 -5.32 10.40 -5.73
CA GLY A 137 -5.66 9.15 -6.39
C GLY A 137 -5.69 9.22 -7.91
N PHE A 138 -5.90 8.05 -8.51
CA PHE A 138 -5.99 7.84 -9.95
C PHE A 138 -7.28 7.12 -10.29
N ALA A 139 -7.98 7.62 -11.30
CA ALA A 139 -9.25 7.11 -11.77
C ALA A 139 -9.15 6.62 -13.22
N SER A 140 -10.13 5.81 -13.64
CA SER A 140 -10.18 5.17 -14.96
C SER A 140 -8.89 4.43 -15.33
N VAL A 141 -8.20 3.83 -14.36
CA VAL A 141 -6.89 3.20 -14.59
C VAL A 141 -6.99 1.79 -15.15
N SER A 142 -6.10 1.46 -16.08
CA SER A 142 -5.86 0.10 -16.56
C SER A 142 -4.86 -0.63 -15.65
N PRO A 143 -4.72 -1.97 -15.76
CA PRO A 143 -3.69 -2.73 -15.05
C PRO A 143 -2.28 -2.16 -15.23
N GLU A 144 -1.92 -1.79 -16.46
CA GLU A 144 -0.61 -1.19 -16.80
C GLU A 144 -0.40 0.16 -16.10
N HIS A 145 -1.46 0.96 -15.98
CA HIS A 145 -1.42 2.23 -15.27
C HIS A 145 -1.17 2.03 -13.77
N LYS A 146 -1.80 1.03 -13.15
CA LYS A 146 -1.56 0.70 -11.73
C LYS A 146 -0.09 0.37 -11.49
N HIS A 147 0.48 -0.49 -12.34
CA HIS A 147 1.90 -0.82 -12.31
C HIS A 147 2.78 0.44 -12.38
N ARG A 148 2.52 1.32 -13.37
CA ARG A 148 3.29 2.56 -13.54
C ARG A 148 3.22 3.51 -12.35
N VAL A 149 2.06 3.63 -11.69
CA VAL A 149 1.93 4.44 -10.46
C VAL A 149 2.81 3.89 -9.35
N VAL A 150 2.78 2.57 -9.12
CA VAL A 150 3.58 1.93 -8.08
C VAL A 150 5.08 2.14 -8.35
N THR A 151 5.55 1.86 -9.56
CA THR A 151 6.96 2.05 -9.94
C THR A 151 7.39 3.51 -9.76
N ALA A 152 6.57 4.47 -10.19
CA ALA A 152 6.91 5.89 -10.06
C ALA A 152 7.04 6.37 -8.62
N LEU A 153 6.24 5.83 -7.69
CA LEU A 153 6.36 6.11 -6.26
C LEU A 153 7.60 5.42 -5.67
N GLN A 154 7.93 4.21 -6.12
CA GLN A 154 9.14 3.50 -5.71
C GLN A 154 10.43 4.19 -6.17
N ASP A 155 10.46 4.70 -7.40
CA ASP A 155 11.59 5.50 -7.94
C ASP A 155 11.85 6.76 -7.11
N ARG A 156 10.78 7.31 -6.51
CA ARG A 156 10.83 8.42 -5.56
C ARG A 156 11.18 7.99 -4.13
N LYS A 157 11.61 6.74 -3.92
CA LYS A 157 12.02 6.14 -2.64
C LYS A 157 10.88 6.00 -1.62
N HIS A 158 9.62 6.03 -2.05
CA HIS A 158 8.52 5.62 -1.19
C HIS A 158 8.46 4.10 -1.09
N PHE A 159 8.22 3.59 0.13
CA PHE A 159 7.81 2.21 0.32
C PHE A 159 6.31 2.11 0.03
N VAL A 160 5.95 1.35 -1.00
CA VAL A 160 4.59 1.25 -1.50
C VAL A 160 3.99 -0.09 -1.09
N GLY A 161 2.91 -0.03 -0.31
CA GLY A 161 2.00 -1.16 -0.11
C GLY A 161 0.82 -1.03 -1.06
N MET A 162 0.54 -2.08 -1.84
CA MET A 162 -0.59 -2.10 -2.78
C MET A 162 -1.63 -3.12 -2.34
N THR A 163 -2.90 -2.72 -2.33
CA THR A 163 -4.03 -3.63 -2.11
C THR A 163 -4.70 -3.98 -3.43
N GLY A 164 -5.12 -5.23 -3.60
CA GLY A 164 -5.84 -5.69 -4.78
C GLY A 164 -6.69 -6.93 -4.52
N ASP A 165 -7.65 -7.16 -5.42
CA ASP A 165 -8.62 -8.25 -5.34
C ASP A 165 -8.70 -9.08 -6.64
N GLY A 166 -8.54 -8.42 -7.78
CA GLY A 166 -8.67 -9.04 -9.10
C GLY A 166 -7.36 -9.49 -9.75
N VAL A 167 -7.49 -10.33 -10.77
CA VAL A 167 -6.38 -10.77 -11.65
C VAL A 167 -5.65 -9.58 -12.29
N ASN A 168 -6.40 -8.50 -12.54
CA ASN A 168 -5.90 -7.24 -13.07
C ASN A 168 -4.90 -6.53 -12.15
N ASP A 169 -4.91 -6.83 -10.85
CA ASP A 169 -4.03 -6.20 -9.87
C ASP A 169 -2.77 -7.02 -9.62
N ALA A 170 -2.73 -8.28 -10.07
CA ALA A 170 -1.61 -9.18 -9.85
C ALA A 170 -0.24 -8.60 -10.27
N PRO A 171 -0.08 -7.98 -11.47
CA PRO A 171 1.21 -7.41 -11.85
C PRO A 171 1.67 -6.28 -10.93
N ALA A 172 0.73 -5.46 -10.46
CA ALA A 172 1.03 -4.31 -9.63
C ALA A 172 1.22 -4.71 -8.15
N LEU A 173 0.56 -5.78 -7.69
CA LEU A 173 0.82 -6.44 -6.41
C LEU A 173 2.25 -7.02 -6.37
N SER A 174 2.68 -7.70 -7.44
CA SER A 174 3.99 -8.37 -7.47
C SER A 174 5.19 -7.42 -7.51
N ILE A 175 5.01 -6.19 -8.01
CA ILE A 175 6.08 -5.19 -8.04
C ILE A 175 6.08 -4.26 -6.82
N ALA A 176 4.98 -4.18 -6.08
CA ALA A 176 4.90 -3.37 -4.88
C ALA A 176 5.93 -3.85 -3.84
N ASN A 177 6.33 -2.97 -2.91
CA ASN A 177 7.22 -3.42 -1.83
C ASN A 177 6.52 -4.40 -0.89
N VAL A 178 5.20 -4.27 -0.78
CA VAL A 178 4.32 -5.23 -0.12
C VAL A 178 3.01 -5.31 -0.90
N GLY A 179 2.78 -6.42 -1.59
CA GLY A 179 1.48 -6.76 -2.19
C GLY A 179 0.52 -7.32 -1.13
N ILE A 180 -0.69 -6.77 -1.04
CA ILE A 180 -1.71 -7.15 -0.06
C ILE A 180 -2.98 -7.61 -0.78
N ALA A 181 -3.27 -8.90 -0.74
CA ALA A 181 -4.53 -9.45 -1.24
C ALA A 181 -5.61 -9.37 -0.15
N VAL A 182 -6.81 -8.92 -0.53
CA VAL A 182 -7.99 -8.94 0.36
C VAL A 182 -8.55 -10.37 0.52
N ALA A 183 -9.41 -10.59 1.52
CA ALA A 183 -9.94 -11.92 1.82
C ALA A 183 -10.68 -12.58 0.64
N ASP A 184 -11.46 -11.80 -0.11
CA ASP A 184 -12.22 -12.27 -1.26
C ASP A 184 -11.44 -12.15 -2.59
N ALA A 185 -10.11 -12.00 -2.51
CA ALA A 185 -9.27 -11.86 -3.69
C ALA A 185 -9.22 -13.17 -4.51
N THR A 186 -9.14 -13.02 -5.83
CA THR A 186 -8.90 -14.13 -6.75
C THR A 186 -7.60 -14.87 -6.41
N ASP A 187 -7.53 -16.18 -6.70
CA ASP A 187 -6.32 -16.97 -6.43
C ASP A 187 -5.09 -16.43 -7.17
N ALA A 188 -5.28 -15.80 -8.33
CA ALA A 188 -4.21 -15.11 -9.04
C ALA A 188 -3.67 -13.90 -8.24
N ALA A 189 -4.55 -13.08 -7.66
CA ALA A 189 -4.14 -11.96 -6.82
C ALA A 189 -3.48 -12.43 -5.51
N ARG A 190 -4.00 -13.49 -4.89
CA ARG A 190 -3.40 -14.12 -3.69
C ARG A 190 -2.00 -14.67 -3.98
N GLY A 191 -1.83 -15.34 -5.12
CA GLY A 191 -0.53 -15.88 -5.56
C GLY A 191 0.50 -14.81 -5.90
N ALA A 192 0.06 -13.60 -6.27
CA ALA A 192 0.93 -12.46 -6.57
C ALA A 192 1.24 -11.56 -5.36
N SER A 193 0.60 -11.79 -4.21
CA SER A 193 0.72 -10.96 -3.01
C SER A 193 1.67 -11.54 -1.96
N ASP A 194 2.34 -10.68 -1.18
CA ASP A 194 3.18 -11.08 -0.05
C ASP A 194 2.36 -11.37 1.22
N ILE A 195 1.23 -10.67 1.37
CA ILE A 195 0.33 -10.79 2.51
C ILE A 195 -1.10 -11.02 2.01
N VAL A 196 -1.74 -12.07 2.50
CA VAL A 196 -3.16 -12.36 2.25
C VAL A 196 -3.95 -12.09 3.53
N LEU A 197 -4.90 -11.16 3.47
CA LEU A 197 -5.80 -10.88 4.58
C LEU A 197 -6.86 -11.97 4.66
N GLN A 198 -7.03 -12.59 5.84
CA GLN A 198 -8.10 -13.58 6.06
C GLN A 198 -9.42 -12.94 6.49
N GLN A 199 -9.37 -11.71 6.97
CA GLN A 199 -10.53 -10.95 7.42
C GLN A 199 -10.82 -9.85 6.42
N GLU A 200 -12.11 -9.60 6.18
CA GLU A 200 -12.55 -8.46 5.40
C GLU A 200 -12.19 -7.13 6.08
N GLY A 201 -12.05 -6.09 5.27
CA GLY A 201 -11.84 -4.73 5.75
C GLY A 201 -10.37 -4.29 5.76
N LEU A 202 -10.18 -3.01 5.52
CA LEU A 202 -8.85 -2.39 5.49
C LEU A 202 -8.25 -2.27 6.90
N SER A 203 -9.07 -2.35 7.95
CA SER A 203 -8.62 -2.22 9.34
C SER A 203 -7.57 -3.27 9.75
N THR A 204 -7.59 -4.44 9.11
CA THR A 204 -6.58 -5.49 9.30
C THR A 204 -5.18 -5.04 8.85
N ILE A 205 -5.09 -4.19 7.83
CA ILE A 205 -3.82 -3.62 7.36
C ILE A 205 -3.21 -2.72 8.44
N VAL A 206 -4.02 -1.93 9.13
CA VAL A 206 -3.54 -1.08 10.25
C VAL A 206 -2.98 -1.95 11.37
N LYS A 207 -3.67 -3.04 11.73
CA LYS A 207 -3.19 -3.99 12.74
C LYS A 207 -1.87 -4.64 12.31
N ALA A 208 -1.75 -5.02 11.04
CA ALA A 208 -0.53 -5.59 10.47
C ALA A 208 0.64 -4.59 10.53
N ILE A 209 0.43 -3.34 10.12
CA ILE A 209 1.43 -2.26 10.22
C ILE A 209 1.86 -2.04 11.67
N TYR A 210 0.90 -2.00 12.60
CA TYR A 210 1.19 -1.81 14.02
C TYR A 210 2.03 -2.97 14.59
N GLY A 211 1.63 -4.22 14.31
CA GLY A 211 2.37 -5.41 14.71
C GLY A 211 3.76 -5.47 14.11
N ALA A 212 3.91 -5.16 12.81
CA ALA A 212 5.20 -5.10 12.13
C ALA A 212 6.13 -4.08 12.79
N ARG A 213 5.64 -2.90 13.19
CA ARG A 213 6.46 -1.90 13.90
C ARG A 213 6.89 -2.35 15.29
N ILE A 214 6.06 -3.10 16.02
CA ILE A 214 6.45 -3.71 17.30
C ILE A 214 7.62 -4.68 17.08
N ILE A 215 7.46 -5.60 16.13
CA ILE A 215 8.49 -6.60 15.81
C ILE A 215 9.78 -5.90 15.38
N PHE A 216 9.68 -4.90 14.50
CA PHE A 216 10.83 -4.15 14.02
C PHE A 216 11.57 -3.42 15.15
N LYS A 217 10.84 -2.80 16.08
CA LYS A 217 11.47 -2.14 17.23
C LYS A 217 12.15 -3.13 18.17
N ARG A 218 11.61 -4.33 18.34
CA ARG A 218 12.28 -5.41 19.09
C ARG A 218 13.55 -5.87 18.40
N ILE A 219 13.55 -6.01 17.07
CA ILE A 219 14.74 -6.35 16.29
C ILE A 219 15.82 -5.26 16.46
N GLU A 220 15.45 -3.97 16.39
CA GLU A 220 16.39 -2.87 16.62
C GLU A 220 17.03 -2.96 18.02
N THR A 221 16.22 -3.11 19.07
CA THR A 221 16.72 -3.27 20.46
C THR A 221 17.60 -4.51 20.61
N TYR A 222 17.18 -5.64 20.04
CA TYR A 222 17.96 -6.89 20.03
C TYR A 222 19.33 -6.70 19.37
N LEU A 223 19.38 -6.07 18.19
CA LEU A 223 20.63 -5.83 17.48
C LEU A 223 21.55 -4.88 18.27
N THR A 224 21.01 -3.81 18.84
CA THR A 224 21.79 -2.90 19.69
C THR A 224 22.38 -3.63 20.89
N TYR A 225 21.60 -4.46 21.58
CA TYR A 225 22.08 -5.26 22.69
C TYR A 225 23.14 -6.28 22.24
N ARG A 226 22.88 -7.02 21.16
CA ARG A 226 23.78 -8.06 20.65
C ARG A 226 25.14 -7.48 20.28
N LEU A 227 25.16 -6.32 19.62
CA LEU A 227 26.40 -5.64 19.27
C LEU A 227 27.12 -5.10 20.52
N CYS A 228 26.39 -4.44 21.43
CA CYS A 228 26.95 -3.97 22.69
C CYS A 228 27.62 -5.09 23.48
N SER A 229 26.93 -6.23 23.65
CA SER A 229 27.42 -7.40 24.35
C SER A 229 28.67 -7.99 23.67
N SER A 230 28.64 -8.18 22.35
CA SER A 230 29.79 -8.69 21.58
C SER A 230 31.02 -7.78 21.72
N PHE A 231 30.85 -6.46 21.61
CA PHE A 231 31.95 -5.51 21.80
C PHE A 231 32.47 -5.51 23.23
N THR A 232 31.58 -5.55 24.22
CA THR A 232 31.97 -5.60 25.64
C THR A 232 32.83 -6.84 25.91
N PHE A 233 32.37 -8.03 25.52
CA PHE A 233 33.11 -9.27 25.73
C PHE A 233 34.43 -9.27 24.96
N GLY A 234 34.44 -8.85 23.70
CA GLY A 234 35.65 -8.79 22.89
C GLY A 234 36.72 -7.87 23.49
N ILE A 235 36.32 -6.67 23.93
CA ILE A 235 37.23 -5.68 24.53
C ILE A 235 37.72 -6.16 25.90
N CYS A 236 36.83 -6.65 26.77
CA CYS A 236 37.23 -7.17 28.09
C CYS A 236 38.21 -8.33 27.98
N LEU A 237 37.94 -9.31 27.12
CA LEU A 237 38.85 -10.46 26.91
C LEU A 237 40.20 -10.00 26.36
N ALA A 238 40.22 -9.06 25.40
CA ALA A 238 41.45 -8.50 24.86
C ALA A 238 42.26 -7.74 25.93
N LEU A 239 41.60 -6.90 26.75
CA LEU A 239 42.27 -6.17 27.83
C LEU A 239 42.85 -7.10 28.90
N ILE A 240 42.11 -8.15 29.30
CA ILE A 240 42.60 -9.15 30.26
C ILE A 240 43.82 -9.87 29.69
N TYR A 241 43.77 -10.28 28.43
CA TYR A 241 44.90 -10.92 27.76
C TYR A 241 46.12 -9.98 27.70
N CYS A 242 45.95 -8.72 27.31
CA CYS A 242 47.05 -7.75 27.27
C CYS A 242 47.63 -7.43 28.65
N ALA A 243 46.81 -7.40 29.70
CA ALA A 243 47.24 -7.04 31.05
C ALA A 243 47.88 -8.22 31.82
N SER A 244 47.39 -9.44 31.62
CA SER A 244 47.77 -10.62 32.44
C SER A 244 48.36 -11.78 31.64
N GLY A 245 48.27 -11.75 30.30
CA GLY A 245 48.61 -12.89 29.44
C GLY A 245 47.66 -14.08 29.59
N TYR A 246 46.56 -13.94 30.33
CA TYR A 246 45.66 -15.04 30.64
C TYR A 246 44.79 -15.41 29.44
N ASN A 247 44.84 -16.68 29.05
CA ASN A 247 43.99 -17.26 28.02
C ASN A 247 42.84 -18.04 28.66
N PHE A 248 41.61 -17.61 28.41
CA PHE A 248 40.42 -18.32 28.87
C PHE A 248 40.29 -19.67 28.15
N PRO A 249 40.01 -20.77 28.88
CA PRO A 249 39.70 -22.05 28.25
C PRO A 249 38.52 -21.94 27.29
N THR A 250 38.57 -22.63 26.15
CA THR A 250 37.51 -22.55 25.12
C THR A 250 36.13 -22.91 25.67
N TRP A 251 36.05 -23.87 26.60
CA TRP A 251 34.78 -24.28 27.20
C TRP A 251 34.11 -23.16 28.02
N THR A 252 34.87 -22.27 28.67
CA THR A 252 34.29 -21.14 29.42
C THR A 252 33.68 -20.12 28.46
N LEU A 253 34.34 -19.89 27.31
CA LEU A 253 33.85 -18.98 26.28
C LEU A 253 32.56 -19.50 25.63
N ILE A 254 32.49 -20.81 25.38
CA ILE A 254 31.27 -21.48 24.87
C ILE A 254 30.13 -21.41 25.90
N LEU A 255 30.42 -21.67 27.18
CA LEU A 255 29.39 -21.56 28.22
C LEU A 255 28.87 -20.12 28.34
N LEU A 256 29.77 -19.14 28.30
CA LEU A 256 29.41 -17.72 28.36
C LEU A 256 28.56 -17.29 27.16
N SER A 257 28.89 -17.74 25.95
CA SER A 257 28.10 -17.42 24.75
C SER A 257 26.70 -18.02 24.82
N LEU A 258 26.57 -19.27 25.28
CA LEU A 258 25.27 -19.93 25.49
C LEU A 258 24.41 -19.21 26.53
N LEU A 259 24.99 -18.82 27.67
CA LEU A 259 24.28 -18.06 28.71
C LEU A 259 23.81 -16.70 28.19
N ASN A 260 24.63 -16.02 27.38
CA ASN A 260 24.25 -14.75 26.75
C ASN A 260 23.08 -14.93 25.77
N ASP A 261 23.14 -15.94 24.89
CA ASP A 261 22.05 -16.21 23.94
C ASP A 261 20.73 -16.50 24.65
N PHE A 262 20.77 -17.27 25.74
CA PHE A 262 19.60 -17.54 26.56
C PHE A 262 19.02 -16.26 27.19
N ALA A 263 19.88 -15.42 27.78
CA ALA A 263 19.46 -14.15 28.36
C ALA A 263 18.79 -13.24 27.33
N VAL A 264 19.35 -13.16 26.13
CA VAL A 264 18.86 -12.31 25.05
C VAL A 264 17.53 -12.80 24.46
N SER A 265 17.23 -14.10 24.52
CA SER A 265 15.97 -14.64 24.00
C SER A 265 14.71 -13.98 24.61
N SER A 266 14.83 -13.48 25.85
CA SER A 266 13.77 -12.75 26.55
C SER A 266 13.37 -11.45 25.85
N SER A 267 14.28 -10.81 25.11
CA SER A 267 14.04 -9.56 24.36
C SER A 267 12.95 -9.70 23.28
N SER A 268 12.69 -10.91 22.80
CA SER A 268 11.64 -11.20 21.82
C SER A 268 10.22 -10.87 22.32
N LYS A 269 10.01 -10.90 23.64
CA LYS A 269 8.72 -10.62 24.30
C LYS A 269 8.64 -9.22 24.90
N ASP A 270 9.64 -8.38 24.67
CA ASP A 270 9.74 -7.06 25.30
C ASP A 270 8.57 -6.13 24.90
N ARG A 271 8.20 -5.23 25.80
CA ARG A 271 7.11 -4.26 25.62
C ARG A 271 7.68 -2.95 25.06
N VAL A 272 7.67 -2.85 23.74
CA VAL A 272 8.17 -1.67 23.02
C VAL A 272 7.07 -0.65 22.71
N VAL A 273 7.44 0.63 22.68
CA VAL A 273 6.56 1.71 22.24
C VAL A 273 6.57 1.78 20.71
N VAL A 274 5.38 1.76 20.11
CA VAL A 274 5.24 1.81 18.64
C VAL A 274 5.50 3.21 18.12
N GLN A 275 6.41 3.31 17.16
CA GLN A 275 6.67 4.59 16.49
C GLN A 275 5.51 4.99 15.58
N LYS A 276 5.13 6.27 15.67
CA LYS A 276 4.04 6.83 14.87
C LYS A 276 4.42 7.00 13.39
N LYS A 277 5.69 7.17 13.05
CA LYS A 277 6.15 7.28 11.66
C LYS A 277 6.69 5.94 11.14
N PRO A 278 6.70 5.72 9.81
CA PRO A 278 7.41 4.60 9.20
C PRO A 278 8.87 4.56 9.68
N VAL A 279 9.36 3.37 10.01
CA VAL A 279 10.69 3.14 10.55
C VAL A 279 11.53 2.42 9.51
N SER A 280 12.78 2.83 9.35
CA SER A 280 13.79 2.10 8.58
C SER A 280 14.96 1.74 9.49
N LEU A 281 15.58 0.58 9.26
CA LEU A 281 16.71 0.13 10.06
C LEU A 281 17.96 0.84 9.54
N ASN A 282 18.51 1.72 10.36
CA ASN A 282 19.81 2.31 10.09
C ASN A 282 20.89 1.45 10.78
N VAL A 283 21.45 0.51 10.04
CA VAL A 283 22.45 -0.45 10.54
C VAL A 283 23.68 0.27 11.09
N TRP A 284 24.11 1.35 10.44
CA TRP A 284 25.23 2.17 10.92
C TRP A 284 24.94 2.81 12.27
N LYS A 285 23.76 3.41 12.44
CA LYS A 285 23.35 3.99 13.72
C LYS A 285 23.32 2.93 14.83
N VAL A 286 22.72 1.77 14.55
CA VAL A 286 22.66 0.66 15.51
C VAL A 286 24.06 0.16 15.86
N GLY A 287 24.94 0.06 14.87
CA GLY A 287 26.34 -0.32 15.04
C GLY A 287 27.14 0.65 15.91
N THR A 288 27.05 1.96 15.63
CA THR A 288 27.75 3.00 16.40
C THR A 288 27.26 3.04 17.85
N VAL A 289 25.94 2.98 18.07
CA VAL A 289 25.38 2.95 19.43
C VAL A 289 25.83 1.70 20.17
N GLY A 290 25.78 0.53 19.52
CA GLY A 290 26.27 -0.72 20.09
C GLY A 290 27.75 -0.67 20.45
N PHE A 291 28.59 -0.11 19.57
CA PHE A 291 30.03 0.04 19.81
C PHE A 291 30.33 0.97 21.00
N VAL A 292 29.72 2.15 21.06
CA VAL A 292 29.94 3.12 22.15
C VAL A 292 29.46 2.54 23.49
N MET A 293 28.29 1.91 23.51
CA MET A 293 27.78 1.25 24.72
C MET A 293 28.69 0.09 25.15
N GLY A 294 29.20 -0.70 24.21
CA GLY A 294 30.09 -1.81 24.52
C GLY A 294 31.45 -1.34 25.06
N LEU A 295 32.04 -0.31 24.44
CA LEU A 295 33.29 0.28 24.89
C LEU A 295 33.16 0.87 26.30
N THR A 296 32.11 1.65 26.56
CA THR A 296 31.86 2.24 27.88
C THR A 296 31.60 1.19 28.95
N SER A 297 30.83 0.14 28.62
CA SER A 297 30.58 -0.98 29.53
C SER A 297 31.87 -1.74 29.86
N ALA A 298 32.73 -2.00 28.86
CA ALA A 298 34.00 -2.68 29.07
C ALA A 298 34.96 -1.87 29.96
N LEU A 299 34.98 -0.54 29.83
CA LEU A 299 35.81 0.34 30.64
C LEU A 299 35.29 0.54 32.07
N GLN A 300 34.00 0.28 32.32
CA GLN A 300 33.40 0.34 33.66
C GLN A 300 33.65 -0.90 34.51
N VAL A 301 34.07 -2.01 33.89
CA VAL A 301 34.51 -3.22 34.61
C VAL A 301 35.86 -2.90 35.27
N ARG A 302 35.80 -2.34 36.48
CA ARG A 302 36.94 -2.18 37.40
C ARG A 302 37.14 -3.42 38.26
#